data_AF-A0A391P9D2-F1
#
_entry.id   AF-A0A391P9D2-F1
#
_cell.length_a   1.000
_cell.length_b   1.000
_cell.length_c   1.000
_cell.angle_alpha   90.00
_cell.angle_beta   90.00
_cell.angle_gamma   90.00
#
_symmetry.space_group_name_H-M   'P 1'
#
loop_
_entity.id
_entity.type
_entity.pdbx_description
1 polymer ?
#
loop_
_entity_poly.entity_id
_entity_poly.type
_entity_poly.pdbx_seq_one_letter_code
_entity_poly.pdbx_strand_id
1 'polypeptide(L)' 'MKTEELKMVSEWDKTFPKSEKVEHKKITFVNRYGITLAADMYTPNK' A
#
# COMPACT_ATOMS: atom_id res chain seq x y z
N MET A 1 15.83 -2.86 10.49
CA MET A 1 15.34 -4.11 9.87
C MET A 1 15.25 -3.86 8.37
N LYS A 2 15.73 -4.77 7.52
CA LYS A 2 15.63 -4.62 6.06
C LYS A 2 14.21 -5.01 5.64
N THR A 3 13.49 -4.13 4.97
CA THR A 3 12.25 -4.47 4.25
C THR A 3 12.60 -5.23 2.99
N GLU A 4 11.92 -6.34 2.75
CA GLU A 4 12.02 -7.04 1.47
C GLU A 4 11.27 -6.26 0.39
N GLU A 5 11.84 -6.22 -0.81
CA GLU A 5 11.23 -5.52 -1.94
C GLU A 5 10.21 -6.44 -2.61
N LEU A 6 8.93 -6.23 -2.26
CA LEU A 6 7.82 -6.99 -2.82
C LEU A 6 7.45 -6.42 -4.20
N LYS A 7 7.27 -7.30 -5.20
CA LYS A 7 6.74 -6.89 -6.52
C LYS A 7 5.28 -6.47 -6.37
N MET A 8 5.02 -5.17 -6.53
CA MET A 8 3.67 -4.61 -6.45
C MET A 8 3.17 -4.23 -7.85
N VAL A 9 1.89 -4.51 -8.10
CA VAL A 9 1.20 -4.10 -9.33
C VAL A 9 0.99 -2.59 -9.28
N SER A 10 1.31 -1.88 -10.36
CA SER A 10 1.13 -0.42 -10.48
C SER A 10 -0.29 -0.03 -10.91
N GLU A 11 -1.00 -0.94 -11.58
CA GLU A 11 -2.36 -0.74 -12.05
C GLU A 11 -3.38 -0.81 -10.91
N TRP A 12 -4.53 -0.16 -11.14
CA TRP A 12 -5.63 -0.20 -10.20
C TRP A 12 -6.36 -1.54 -10.26
N ASP A 13 -6.08 -2.38 -9.28
CA ASP A 13 -6.54 -3.76 -9.16
C ASP A 13 -7.82 -3.94 -8.32
N LYS A 14 -8.45 -2.84 -7.87
CA LYS A 14 -9.57 -2.91 -6.91
C LYS A 14 -10.91 -3.03 -7.61
N THR A 15 -11.83 -3.73 -6.96
CA THR A 15 -13.21 -3.96 -7.45
C THR A 15 -14.12 -2.73 -7.38
N PHE A 16 -13.59 -1.58 -6.98
CA PHE A 16 -14.29 -0.30 -6.84
C PHE A 16 -13.49 0.83 -7.51
N PRO A 17 -14.14 1.93 -7.93
CA PRO A 17 -13.44 3.06 -8.55
C PRO A 17 -12.50 3.78 -7.58
N LYS A 18 -11.41 4.33 -8.11
CA LYS A 18 -10.52 5.22 -7.34
C LYS A 18 -11.26 6.52 -6.99
N SER A 19 -11.14 6.96 -5.74
CA SER A 19 -11.70 8.24 -5.27
C SER A 19 -10.67 9.36 -5.40
N GLU A 20 -11.08 10.51 -5.95
CA GLU A 20 -10.25 11.73 -6.04
C GLU A 20 -10.13 12.49 -4.72
N LYS A 21 -10.90 12.10 -3.69
CA LYS A 21 -10.85 12.72 -2.35
C LYS A 21 -9.75 12.14 -1.47
N VAL A 22 -9.04 11.12 -1.94
CA VAL A 22 -7.98 10.44 -1.18
C VAL A 22 -6.75 10.24 -2.05
N GLU A 23 -5.58 10.38 -1.43
CA GLU A 23 -4.32 9.90 -1.97
C GLU A 23 -4.19 8.41 -1.65
N HIS A 24 -3.91 7.60 -2.68
CA HIS A 24 -3.71 6.16 -2.55
C HIS A 24 -2.25 5.80 -2.81
N LYS A 25 -1.66 5.01 -1.91
CA LYS A 25 -0.27 4.55 -2.01
C LYS A 25 -0.15 3.10 -1.56
N LYS A 26 0.57 2.28 -2.34
CA LYS A 26 1.00 0.95 -1.89
C LYS A 26 2.25 1.08 -1.02
N ILE A 27 2.23 0.47 0.15
CA ILE A 27 3.31 0.53 1.15
C ILE A 27 3.74 -0.87 1.58
N THR A 28 4.96 -0.97 2.10
CA THR A 28 5.46 -2.15 2.78
C THR A 28 5.96 -1.79 4.17
N PHE A 29 5.73 -2.64 5.16
CA PHE A 29 6.25 -2.45 6.51
C PHE A 29 6.57 -3.80 7.16
N VAL A 30 7.45 -3.78 8.16
CA VAL A 30 7.85 -4.98 8.90
C VAL A 30 7.05 -5.05 10.21
N ASN A 31 6.41 -6.19 10.47
CA ASN A 31 5.72 -6.42 11.74
C ASN A 31 6.69 -6.85 12.86
N ARG A 32 6.20 -7.01 14.10
CA ARG A 32 7.03 -7.41 15.26
C ARG A 32 7.76 -8.75 15.11
N TYR A 33 7.34 -9.60 14.17
CA TYR A 33 7.93 -10.90 13.89
C TYR A 33 8.99 -10.86 12.79
N GLY A 34 9.30 -9.67 12.25
CA GLY A 34 10.25 -9.52 11.15
C GLY A 34 9.67 -9.82 9.77
N ILE A 35 8.35 -10.00 9.64
CA ILE A 35 7.70 -10.29 8.35
C ILE A 35 7.40 -8.98 7.62
N THR A 36 7.79 -8.89 6.36
CA THR A 36 7.42 -7.77 5.48
C THR A 36 6.00 -7.98 4.95
N LEU A 37 5.12 -7.01 5.21
CA LEU A 37 3.73 -7.02 4.75
C LEU A 37 3.52 -5.89 3.74
N ALA A 38 2.72 -6.14 2.70
CA ALA A 38 2.24 -5.12 1.77
C ALA A 38 0.83 -4.65 2.16
N ALA A 39 0.55 -3.36 1.98
CA ALA A 39 -0.76 -2.77 2.23
C ALA A 39 -1.06 -1.60 1.29
N ASP A 40 -2.35 -1.33 1.06
CA ASP A 40 -2.83 -0.10 0.41
C ASP A 40 -3.17 0.95 1.49
N MET A 41 -2.50 2.10 1.46
CA MET A 41 -2.73 3.23 2.35
C MET A 41 -3.58 4.29 1.64
N TYR A 42 -4.59 4.79 2.34
CA TYR A 42 -5.51 5.82 1.85
C TYR A 42 -5.49 7.01 2.81
N THR A 43 -5.09 8.18 2.31
CA THR A 43 -5.01 9.42 3.10
C THR A 43 -6.00 10.44 2.55
N PRO A 44 -6.82 11.11 3.37
CA PRO A 44 -7.69 12.17 2.91
C PRO A 44 -6.90 13.31 2.27
N ASN A 45 -7.38 13.81 1.13
CA ASN A 45 -6.89 15.06 0.56
C ASN A 45 -7.38 16.21 1.44
N LYS A 46 -6.49 17.14 1.80
CA LYS A 46 -6.84 18.37 2.51
C LYS A 46 -7.59 19.33 1.60
#